data_AF-A0A316HX58-F1
#
_entry.id   AF-A0A316HX58-F1
#
_cell.length_a   1.000
_cell.length_b   1.000
_cell.length_c   1.000
_cell.angle_alpha   90.00
_cell.angle_beta   90.00
_cell.angle_gamma   90.00
#
_symmetry.space_group_name_H-M   'P 1'
#
loop_
_entity.id
_entity.type
_entity.pdbx_description
1 polymer ?
#
loop_
_entity_poly.entity_id
_entity_poly.type
_entity_poly.pdbx_seq_one_letter_code
_entity_poly.pdbx_strand_id
1 'polypeptide(L)' 'MGGTGLGLLDEYGSNGAFRVSARCTLDDGHTVVVVNNSSADHPWLGDLARRLLEASYR' A
#
# COMPACT_ATOMS: atom_id res chain seq x y z
N MET A 1 -1.77 5.60 -25.47
CA MET A 1 -0.65 6.41 -24.97
C MET A 1 -0.57 6.15 -23.48
N GLY A 2 0.44 5.55 -22.85
CA GLY A 2 1.84 5.28 -23.17
C GLY A 2 2.62 5.55 -21.87
N GLY A 3 3.24 4.54 -21.27
CA GLY A 3 4.07 4.71 -20.06
C GLY A 3 4.37 3.37 -19.39
N THR A 4 5.62 2.93 -19.51
CA THR A 4 6.20 1.74 -18.87
C THR A 4 6.10 1.87 -17.34
N GLY A 5 5.10 1.26 -16.72
CA GLY A 5 4.92 1.29 -15.27
C GLY A 5 5.82 0.25 -14.62
N LEU A 6 6.87 0.70 -13.94
CA LEU A 6 7.61 -0.12 -12.98
C LEU A 6 6.59 -0.80 -12.05
N GLY A 7 6.66 -2.13 -11.94
CA GLY A 7 5.55 -2.94 -11.48
C GLY A 7 5.23 -2.69 -10.01
N LEU A 8 3.97 -2.41 -9.70
CA LEU A 8 3.46 -2.28 -8.34
C LEU A 8 2.38 -3.34 -8.13
N LEU A 9 2.52 -4.15 -7.08
CA LEU A 9 1.45 -4.99 -6.55
C LEU A 9 0.79 -4.24 -5.39
N ASP A 10 -0.55 -4.19 -5.38
CA ASP A 10 -1.35 -3.55 -4.34
C ASP A 10 -2.50 -4.48 -3.95
N GLU A 11 -2.64 -4.74 -2.65
CA GLU A 11 -3.68 -5.58 -2.09
C GLU A 11 -4.32 -4.91 -0.87
N TYR A 12 -5.63 -5.06 -0.75
CA TYR A 12 -6.40 -4.54 0.38
C TYR A 12 -7.28 -5.63 0.99
N GLY A 13 -7.33 -5.67 2.32
CA GLY A 13 -8.13 -6.62 3.07
C GLY A 13 -8.89 -5.98 4.23
N SER A 14 -10.03 -6.58 4.57
CA SER A 14 -10.75 -6.25 5.80
C SER A 14 -11.67 -7.36 6.30
N ASN A 15 -11.88 -7.39 7.62
CA ASN A 15 -12.85 -8.24 8.30
C ASN A 15 -13.79 -7.48 9.26
N GLY A 16 -14.03 -6.18 9.04
CA GLY A 16 -14.93 -5.36 9.86
C GLY A 16 -14.28 -4.72 11.11
N ALA A 17 -13.35 -5.41 11.75
CA ALA A 17 -12.57 -4.87 12.88
C ALA A 17 -11.16 -4.42 12.48
N PHE A 18 -10.60 -5.01 11.42
CA PHE A 18 -9.26 -4.71 10.94
C PHE A 18 -9.28 -4.35 9.46
N ARG A 19 -8.35 -3.48 9.06
CA ARG A 19 -7.99 -3.19 7.67
C ARG A 19 -6.51 -3.43 7.44
N VAL A 20 -6.16 -3.88 6.24
CA VAL A 20 -4.78 -4.02 5.77
C VAL A 20 -4.63 -3.44 4.37
N SER A 21 -3.54 -2.72 4.14
CA SER A 21 -3.04 -2.39 2.79
C SER A 21 -1.62 -2.90 2.66
N ALA A 22 -1.35 -3.67 1.61
CA ALA A 22 -0.04 -4.22 1.31
C ALA A 22 0.40 -3.76 -0.08
N ARG A 23 1.60 -3.18 -0.16
CA ARG A 23 2.17 -2.66 -1.42
C ARG A 23 3.58 -3.18 -1.59
N CYS A 24 3.88 -3.67 -2.79
CA CYS A 24 5.18 -4.23 -3.14
C CYS A 24 5.63 -3.76 -4.52
N THR A 25 6.84 -3.23 -4.60
CA THR A 25 7.52 -2.92 -5.88
C THR A 25 8.08 -4.21 -6.48
N LEU A 26 7.83 -4.45 -7.76
CA LEU A 26 8.32 -5.62 -8.48
C LEU A 26 9.81 -5.53 -8.81
N ASP A 27 10.38 -4.32 -8.83
CA ASP A 27 11.77 -4.11 -9.22
C ASP A 27 12.76 -4.62 -8.17
N ASP A 28 12.46 -4.42 -6.88
CA ASP A 28 13.35 -4.74 -5.77
C ASP A 28 12.65 -5.46 -4.59
N GLY A 29 11.34 -5.71 -4.69
CA GLY A 29 10.56 -6.38 -3.65
C GLY A 29 10.30 -5.55 -2.41
N HIS A 30 10.60 -4.24 -2.42
CA HIS A 30 10.35 -3.38 -1.26
C HIS A 30 8.87 -3.37 -0.93
N THR A 31 8.55 -3.75 0.30
CA THR A 31 7.18 -4.00 0.71
C THR A 31 6.82 -3.16 1.92
N VAL A 32 5.69 -2.46 1.82
CA VAL A 32 5.04 -1.77 2.94
C VAL A 32 3.72 -2.46 3.23
N VAL A 33 3.51 -2.81 4.51
CA VAL A 33 2.25 -3.35 5.02
C VAL A 33 1.75 -2.44 6.13
N VAL A 34 0.54 -1.90 5.95
CA VAL A 34 -0.12 -1.08 6.96
C VAL A 34 -1.34 -1.83 7.46
N VAL A 35 -1.37 -2.09 8.77
CA VAL A 35 -2.51 -2.72 9.45
C VAL A 35 -3.08 -1.75 10.45
N ASN A 36 -4.40 -1.62 10.49
CA ASN A 36 -5.09 -0.90 11.54
C ASN A 36 -6.24 -1.73 12.15
N ASN A 37 -6.62 -1.35 13.36
CA ASN A 37 -7.75 -1.90 14.12
C ASN A 37 -8.94 -0.91 14.17
N SER A 38 -8.92 0.13 13.33
CA SER A 38 -9.95 1.14 13.29
C SER A 38 -10.79 1.03 12.03
N SER A 39 -12.00 1.59 12.09
CA SER A 39 -12.88 1.75 10.94
C SER A 39 -12.42 2.86 9.99
N ALA A 40 -11.15 3.30 10.08
CA ALA A 40 -10.63 4.37 9.22
C ALA A 40 -10.76 4.01 7.73
N ASP A 41 -11.01 5.05 6.93
CA ASP A 41 -11.40 4.93 5.53
C ASP A 41 -10.31 4.27 4.66
N HIS A 42 -10.76 3.39 3.75
CA HIS A 42 -9.91 2.69 2.77
C HIS A 42 -8.99 3.66 1.96
N PRO A 43 -9.50 4.78 1.41
CA PRO A 43 -8.66 5.76 0.73
C PRO A 43 -7.50 6.30 1.57
N TRP A 44 -7.74 6.52 2.86
CA TRP A 44 -6.70 7.03 3.77
C TRP A 44 -5.60 5.98 3.99
N LEU A 45 -5.97 4.72 4.19
CA LEU A 45 -5.01 3.64 4.43
C LEU A 45 -4.10 3.41 3.21
N GLY A 46 -4.68 3.44 2.01
CA GLY A 46 -3.93 3.31 0.76
C GLY A 46 -2.97 4.49 0.52
N ASP A 47 -3.40 5.73 0.80
CA ASP A 47 -2.52 6.90 0.70
C ASP A 47 -1.38 6.86 1.72
N LEU A 48 -1.66 6.42 2.95
CA LEU A 48 -0.63 6.23 3.98
C LEU A 48 0.40 5.18 3.52
N ALA A 49 -0.04 4.03 3.03
CA ALA A 49 0.85 2.99 2.51
C ALA A 49 1.72 3.51 1.34
N ARG A 50 1.14 4.29 0.42
CA ARG A 50 1.88 4.97 -0.66
C ARG A 50 2.99 5.86 -0.12
N ARG A 51 2.65 6.75 0.81
CA ARG A 51 3.57 7.75 1.34
C ARG A 51 4.69 7.11 2.17
N LEU A 52 4.39 6.02 2.87
CA LEU A 52 5.39 5.24 3.59
C LEU A 52 6.36 4.55 2.63
N LEU A 53 5.86 3.97 1.53
CA LEU A 53 6.71 3.36 0.50
C LEU A 53 7.60 4.42 -0.18
N GLU A 54 7.05 5.58 -0.56
CA GLU A 54 7.85 6.68 -1.13
C GLU A 54 8.89 7.22 -0.15
N ALA A 55 8.58 7.23 1.15
CA ALA A 55 9.47 7.72 2.19
C ALA A 55 10.60 6.73 2.52
N SER A 56 10.38 5.42 2.37
CA SER A 56 11.39 4.40 2.68
C SER A 56 12.51 4.30 1.64
N TYR A 57 12.32 4.90 0.47
CA TYR A 57 13.35 5.04 -0.58
C TYR A 57 14.26 6.26 -0.43
N ARG A 58 14.07 7.08 0.61
CA ARG A 58 14.86 8.30 0.86
C ARG A 58 16.00 8.08 1.84
#